data_AF-A0A2H0RGH9-F1
#
_entry.id   AF-A0A2H0RGH9-F1
#
_cell.length_a   1.000
_cell.length_b   1.000
_cell.length_c   1.000
_cell.angle_alpha   90.00
_cell.angle_beta   90.00
_cell.angle_gamma   90.00
#
_symmetry.space_group_name_H-M   'P 1'
#
loop_
_entity.id
_entity.type
_entity.pdbx_description
1 polymer ?
#
loop_
_entity_poly.entity_id
_entity_poly.type
_entity_poly.pdbx_seq_one_letter_code
_entity_poly.pdbx_strand_id
1 'polypeptide(L)'
;MRQYLAVIKNWLFGLFKKEKTSDIDEDFFQPILFLFPNILKESVSTNTDVKDWEKDYLSKNKNIEKYIFNACEALQISGTSYQKYKKELKRYSDEELNQKTGKIIGRNFEIEARLTLRRILELFVESWHFAEIKTDENIFRHLFLIKNLKAFYSRNSNSKEFCDFPLEFDAKAISEIKTELKKLSVQNLFYLTNNKDFNEDKDIKHLIKPFRNLLEEALPKMTDGLREMVGESYQLYAETSDVIHGFSGGPNFNLRNYHREIIGLYARSAVLASNILKYLIIIGGNNINNDDIKNAINGLKTDGLPQNFVFNVGDKVLVLGQIKAEIIEISQSKYGCRKYKVKYDDKRDNWSWSFEREWFKIKELTKLSN
;
A
#
# COMPACT_ATOMS: atom_id res chain seq x y z
N MET A 1 21.98 -7.91 -18.79
CA MET A 1 22.01 -6.43 -18.98
C MET A 1 21.49 -6.02 -20.37
N ARG A 2 22.07 -6.46 -21.51
CA ARG A 2 21.57 -6.10 -22.87
C ARG A 2 20.14 -6.57 -23.21
N GLN A 3 19.67 -7.69 -22.64
CA GLN A 3 18.28 -8.17 -22.84
C GLN A 3 17.23 -7.28 -22.17
N TYR A 4 17.52 -6.67 -21.01
CA TYR A 4 16.57 -5.80 -20.31
C TYR A 4 16.41 -4.43 -20.99
N LEU A 5 17.47 -3.91 -21.61
CA LEU A 5 17.45 -2.66 -22.39
C LEU A 5 16.53 -2.73 -23.61
N ALA A 6 16.46 -3.89 -24.27
CA ALA A 6 15.55 -4.11 -25.39
C ALA A 6 14.08 -4.18 -24.94
N VAL A 7 13.81 -4.80 -23.77
CA VAL A 7 12.48 -4.88 -23.17
C VAL A 7 11.98 -3.51 -22.73
N ILE A 8 12.82 -2.71 -22.05
CA ILE A 8 12.47 -1.35 -21.60
C ILE A 8 12.22 -0.41 -22.78
N LYS A 9 13.07 -0.46 -23.84
CA LYS A 9 12.85 0.31 -25.07
C LYS A 9 11.59 -0.10 -25.80
N ASN A 10 11.34 -1.41 -26.00
CA ASN A 10 10.13 -1.87 -26.69
C ASN A 10 8.86 -1.51 -25.91
N TRP A 11 8.90 -1.51 -24.58
CA TRP A 11 7.76 -1.13 -23.73
C TRP A 11 7.43 0.37 -23.81
N LEU A 12 8.45 1.25 -23.80
CA LEU A 12 8.26 2.69 -24.00
C LEU A 12 7.58 3.02 -25.34
N PHE A 13 7.80 2.19 -26.37
CA PHE A 13 7.13 2.31 -27.67
C PHE A 13 5.74 1.65 -27.72
N GLY A 14 5.44 0.67 -26.86
CA GLY A 14 4.18 -0.08 -26.82
C GLY A 14 3.02 0.67 -26.16
N LEU A 15 3.28 1.46 -25.12
CA LEU A 15 2.30 2.25 -24.34
C LEU A 15 1.47 3.26 -25.17
N PHE A 16 1.87 3.54 -26.42
CA PHE A 16 1.19 4.46 -27.32
C PHE A 16 0.24 3.79 -28.32
N LYS A 17 0.10 2.46 -28.28
CA LYS A 17 -0.89 1.74 -29.10
C LYS A 17 -2.20 1.60 -28.33
N LYS A 18 -3.31 1.91 -29.00
CA LYS A 18 -4.68 1.67 -28.52
C LYS A 18 -4.89 0.17 -28.33
N GLU A 19 -4.66 -0.32 -27.13
CA GLU A 19 -4.85 -1.73 -26.77
C GLU A 19 -6.19 -1.95 -26.05
N LYS A 20 -6.72 -3.17 -26.21
CA LYS A 20 -7.98 -3.60 -25.61
C LYS A 20 -7.83 -3.61 -24.09
N THR A 21 -8.92 -3.35 -23.37
CA THR A 21 -8.99 -3.30 -21.89
C THR A 21 -8.49 -4.56 -21.17
N SER A 22 -8.30 -5.69 -21.85
CA SER A 22 -7.70 -6.91 -21.30
C SER A 22 -6.16 -6.92 -21.26
N ASP A 23 -5.50 -6.13 -22.10
CA ASP A 23 -4.03 -6.09 -22.22
C ASP A 23 -3.41 -5.03 -21.29
N ILE A 24 -4.19 -3.99 -20.97
CA ILE A 24 -3.81 -2.88 -20.06
C ILE A 24 -3.40 -3.38 -18.67
N ASP A 25 -3.96 -4.50 -18.19
CA ASP A 25 -3.69 -5.02 -16.85
C ASP A 25 -2.26 -5.60 -16.74
N GLU A 26 -1.82 -6.50 -17.61
CA GLU A 26 -0.46 -7.08 -17.49
C GLU A 26 0.63 -6.05 -17.77
N ASP A 27 0.44 -5.21 -18.79
CA ASP A 27 1.43 -4.21 -19.19
C ASP A 27 1.59 -3.07 -18.17
N PHE A 28 0.60 -2.87 -17.31
CA PHE A 28 0.67 -1.94 -16.18
C PHE A 28 1.20 -2.59 -14.90
N PHE A 29 0.65 -3.75 -14.48
CA PHE A 29 0.99 -4.37 -13.21
C PHE A 29 2.38 -4.99 -13.21
N GLN A 30 2.77 -5.66 -14.29
CA GLN A 30 4.01 -6.43 -14.33
C GLN A 30 5.26 -5.55 -14.18
N PRO A 31 5.38 -4.40 -14.88
CA PRO A 31 6.54 -3.54 -14.71
C PRO A 31 6.66 -2.98 -13.29
N ILE A 32 5.55 -2.49 -12.74
CA ILE A 32 5.52 -1.76 -11.47
C ILE A 32 5.69 -2.69 -10.26
N LEU A 33 5.08 -3.89 -10.28
CA LEU A 33 5.11 -4.79 -9.13
C LEU A 33 6.21 -5.85 -9.20
N PHE A 34 6.82 -6.08 -10.37
CA PHE A 34 7.86 -7.11 -10.52
C PHE A 34 9.14 -6.58 -11.15
N LEU A 35 9.08 -6.04 -12.37
CA LEU A 35 10.27 -5.71 -13.15
C LEU A 35 11.12 -4.62 -12.48
N PHE A 36 10.53 -3.46 -12.23
CA PHE A 36 11.26 -2.34 -11.64
C PHE A 36 11.71 -2.63 -10.21
N PRO A 37 10.87 -3.21 -9.31
CA PRO A 37 11.34 -3.64 -8.00
C PRO A 37 12.53 -4.61 -8.09
N ASN A 38 12.50 -5.57 -9.01
CA ASN A 38 13.60 -6.53 -9.15
C ASN A 38 14.91 -5.87 -9.59
N ILE A 39 14.84 -5.05 -10.64
CA ILE A 39 16.03 -4.35 -11.16
C ILE A 39 16.56 -3.36 -10.12
N LEU A 40 15.68 -2.63 -9.44
CA LEU A 40 16.08 -1.67 -8.42
C LEU A 40 16.76 -2.37 -7.23
N LYS A 41 16.22 -3.51 -6.78
CA LYS A 41 16.80 -4.36 -5.74
C LYS A 41 18.21 -4.84 -6.09
N GLU A 42 18.39 -5.34 -7.32
CA GLU A 42 19.70 -5.76 -7.85
C GLU A 42 20.67 -4.58 -8.03
N SER A 43 20.17 -3.35 -8.13
CA SER A 43 20.98 -2.14 -8.33
C SER A 43 21.49 -1.52 -7.01
N VAL A 44 20.97 -1.95 -5.86
CA VAL A 44 21.37 -1.47 -4.52
C VAL A 44 21.98 -2.55 -3.63
N SER A 45 21.90 -3.82 -4.02
CA SER A 45 22.31 -4.93 -3.16
C SER A 45 23.03 -6.03 -3.91
N THR A 46 23.98 -6.67 -3.24
CA THR A 46 24.57 -7.94 -3.65
C THR A 46 24.00 -9.09 -2.82
N ASN A 47 24.16 -10.33 -3.28
CA ASN A 47 23.77 -11.51 -2.49
C ASN A 47 24.52 -11.61 -1.16
N THR A 48 25.72 -11.03 -1.05
CA THR A 48 26.47 -10.96 0.20
C THR A 48 25.82 -9.98 1.15
N ASP A 49 25.48 -8.77 0.67
CA ASP A 49 24.81 -7.75 1.48
C ASP A 49 23.50 -8.28 2.10
N VAL A 50 22.69 -8.99 1.30
CA VAL A 50 21.41 -9.57 1.77
C VAL A 50 21.62 -10.57 2.90
N LYS A 51 22.60 -11.48 2.75
CA LYS A 51 22.93 -12.48 3.78
C LYS A 51 23.44 -11.83 5.06
N ASP A 52 24.16 -10.72 4.94
CA ASP A 52 24.65 -9.97 6.09
C ASP A 52 23.48 -9.28 6.81
N TRP A 53 22.52 -8.71 6.07
CA TRP A 53 21.35 -8.05 6.65
C TRP A 53 20.42 -8.99 7.43
N GLU A 54 20.25 -10.23 6.97
CA GLU A 54 19.41 -11.25 7.64
C GLU A 54 19.89 -11.58 9.05
N LYS A 55 21.19 -11.43 9.30
CA LYS A 55 21.82 -11.74 10.60
C LYS A 55 22.05 -10.49 11.45
N ASP A 56 21.92 -9.31 10.87
CA ASP A 56 22.28 -8.03 11.47
C ASP A 56 21.07 -7.31 12.09
N TYR A 57 20.68 -7.74 13.29
CA TYR A 57 19.67 -7.05 14.08
C TYR A 57 20.14 -5.72 14.68
N LEU A 58 21.45 -5.44 14.64
CA LEU A 58 22.04 -4.17 15.08
C LEU A 58 22.16 -3.14 13.95
N SER A 59 21.77 -3.52 12.73
CA SER A 59 21.66 -2.66 11.56
C SER A 59 22.92 -1.82 11.29
N LYS A 60 24.07 -2.49 11.29
CA LYS A 60 25.39 -1.87 11.11
C LYS A 60 25.75 -1.61 9.65
N ASN A 61 25.02 -2.18 8.70
CA ASN A 61 25.42 -2.21 7.29
C ASN A 61 24.33 -1.69 6.35
N LYS A 62 24.65 -0.67 5.54
CA LYS A 62 23.92 -0.25 4.32
C LYS A 62 22.40 -0.14 4.51
N ASN A 63 21.98 0.69 5.46
CA ASN A 63 20.60 0.81 5.91
C ASN A 63 19.70 1.46 4.85
N ILE A 64 20.18 2.43 4.09
CA ILE A 64 19.43 2.97 2.95
C ILE A 64 19.16 1.87 1.92
N GLU A 65 20.18 1.10 1.53
CA GLU A 65 20.03 -0.01 0.57
C GLU A 65 19.12 -1.11 1.11
N LYS A 66 19.26 -1.47 2.40
CA LYS A 66 18.39 -2.41 3.10
C LYS A 66 16.94 -1.94 3.10
N TYR A 67 16.69 -0.63 3.27
CA TYR A 67 15.35 -0.05 3.20
C TYR A 67 14.75 -0.20 1.80
N ILE A 68 15.51 0.16 0.76
CA ILE A 68 15.08 0.04 -0.64
C ILE A 68 14.81 -1.42 -1.00
N PHE A 69 15.68 -2.34 -0.58
CA PHE A 69 15.51 -3.79 -0.77
C PHE A 69 14.19 -4.27 -0.17
N ASN A 70 13.96 -4.01 1.12
CA ASN A 70 12.75 -4.44 1.83
C ASN A 70 11.47 -3.81 1.23
N ALA A 71 11.55 -2.56 0.79
CA ALA A 71 10.44 -1.90 0.10
C ALA A 71 10.13 -2.58 -1.24
N CYS A 72 11.14 -2.91 -2.04
CA CYS A 72 10.98 -3.64 -3.29
C CYS A 72 10.39 -5.04 -3.07
N GLU A 73 10.80 -5.77 -2.02
CA GLU A 73 10.19 -7.06 -1.68
C GLU A 73 8.71 -6.94 -1.33
N ALA A 74 8.33 -5.90 -0.58
CA ALA A 74 6.91 -5.64 -0.28
C ALA A 74 6.09 -5.39 -1.56
N LEU A 75 6.65 -4.68 -2.56
CA LEU A 75 6.01 -4.51 -3.87
C LEU A 75 5.86 -5.85 -4.62
N GLN A 76 6.89 -6.69 -4.60
CA GLN A 76 6.87 -8.02 -5.24
C GLN A 76 5.87 -8.99 -4.57
N ILE A 77 5.70 -8.90 -3.25
CA ILE A 77 4.67 -9.66 -2.51
C ILE A 77 3.27 -9.22 -2.98
N SER A 78 3.03 -7.91 -3.14
CA SER A 78 1.78 -7.40 -3.72
C SER A 78 1.55 -7.92 -5.14
N GLY A 79 2.60 -7.99 -5.97
CA GLY A 79 2.53 -8.59 -7.29
C GLY A 79 2.16 -10.07 -7.23
N THR A 80 2.76 -10.82 -6.31
CA THR A 80 2.51 -12.26 -6.13
C THR A 80 1.07 -12.52 -5.70
N SER A 81 0.53 -11.71 -4.79
CA SER A 81 -0.88 -11.74 -4.38
C SER A 81 -1.83 -11.49 -5.57
N TYR A 82 -1.51 -10.51 -6.43
CA TYR A 82 -2.25 -10.28 -7.66
C TYR A 82 -2.19 -11.47 -8.64
N GLN A 83 -1.02 -12.10 -8.80
CA GLN A 83 -0.87 -13.29 -9.65
C GLN A 83 -1.67 -14.48 -9.12
N LYS A 84 -1.72 -14.65 -7.79
CA LYS A 84 -2.58 -15.64 -7.14
C LYS A 84 -4.06 -15.39 -7.46
N TYR A 85 -4.51 -14.13 -7.36
CA TYR A 85 -5.85 -13.75 -7.80
C TYR A 85 -6.14 -14.15 -9.27
N LYS A 86 -5.23 -13.80 -10.20
CA LYS A 86 -5.40 -14.14 -11.62
C LYS A 86 -5.44 -15.64 -11.87
N LYS A 87 -4.61 -16.42 -11.16
CA LYS A 87 -4.47 -17.86 -11.39
C LYS A 87 -5.55 -18.67 -10.72
N GLU A 88 -6.01 -18.27 -9.53
CA GLU A 88 -6.87 -19.09 -8.68
C GLU A 88 -8.30 -18.55 -8.64
N LEU A 89 -8.48 -17.28 -8.25
CA LEU A 89 -9.81 -16.72 -8.03
C LEU A 89 -10.54 -16.40 -9.34
N LYS A 90 -9.83 -15.94 -10.38
CA LYS A 90 -10.42 -15.59 -11.70
C LYS A 90 -11.08 -16.79 -12.40
N ARG A 91 -10.92 -18.01 -11.89
CA ARG A 91 -11.57 -19.22 -12.41
C ARG A 91 -13.04 -19.33 -12.02
N TYR A 92 -13.45 -18.65 -10.95
CA TYR A 92 -14.83 -18.64 -10.48
C TYR A 92 -15.55 -17.45 -11.10
N SER A 93 -16.85 -17.59 -11.34
CA SER A 93 -17.74 -16.48 -11.68
C SER A 93 -18.11 -15.68 -10.43
N ASP A 94 -18.49 -14.41 -10.61
CA ASP A 94 -19.02 -13.58 -9.52
C ASP A 94 -20.22 -14.24 -8.82
N GLU A 95 -21.05 -15.00 -9.54
CA GLU A 95 -22.18 -15.70 -8.97
C GLU A 95 -21.76 -16.86 -8.06
N GLU A 96 -20.79 -17.67 -8.48
CA GLU A 96 -20.21 -18.72 -7.64
C GLU A 96 -19.58 -18.14 -6.37
N LEU A 97 -18.85 -17.02 -6.50
CA LEU A 97 -18.21 -16.34 -5.37
C LEU A 97 -19.21 -15.71 -4.39
N ASN A 98 -20.47 -15.56 -4.77
CA ASN A 98 -21.53 -15.06 -3.90
C ASN A 98 -22.37 -16.17 -3.25
N GLN A 99 -22.04 -17.45 -3.48
CA GLN A 99 -22.83 -18.58 -2.99
C GLN A 99 -21.98 -19.59 -2.20
N LYS A 100 -22.57 -20.17 -1.15
CA LYS A 100 -22.02 -21.32 -0.37
C LYS A 100 -20.53 -21.16 -0.05
N THR A 101 -19.70 -22.13 -0.46
CA THR A 101 -18.25 -22.17 -0.25
C THR A 101 -17.53 -21.08 -1.05
N GLY A 102 -18.06 -20.66 -2.20
CA GLY A 102 -17.49 -19.58 -3.00
C GLY A 102 -17.44 -18.25 -2.25
N LYS A 103 -18.40 -18.00 -1.34
CA LYS A 103 -18.37 -16.83 -0.44
C LYS A 103 -17.14 -16.80 0.46
N ILE A 104 -16.72 -17.97 0.97
CA ILE A 104 -15.54 -18.08 1.83
C ILE A 104 -14.26 -17.87 1.00
N ILE A 105 -14.19 -18.53 -0.16
CA ILE A 105 -13.06 -18.40 -1.10
C ILE A 105 -12.88 -16.94 -1.50
N GLY A 106 -13.95 -16.32 -1.99
CA GLY A 106 -13.99 -14.90 -2.29
C GLY A 106 -13.42 -14.12 -1.11
N ARG A 107 -14.07 -14.18 0.05
CA ARG A 107 -13.74 -13.34 1.21
C ARG A 107 -12.27 -13.38 1.59
N ASN A 108 -11.62 -14.53 1.50
CA ASN A 108 -10.18 -14.66 1.77
C ASN A 108 -9.33 -13.83 0.80
N PHE A 109 -9.64 -13.86 -0.50
CA PHE A 109 -8.93 -13.03 -1.49
C PHE A 109 -9.19 -11.53 -1.33
N GLU A 110 -10.40 -11.14 -0.92
CA GLU A 110 -10.67 -9.73 -0.60
C GLU A 110 -9.86 -9.28 0.60
N ILE A 111 -9.83 -10.07 1.69
CA ILE A 111 -9.02 -9.76 2.86
C ILE A 111 -7.55 -9.63 2.47
N GLU A 112 -7.03 -10.57 1.67
CA GLU A 112 -5.66 -10.52 1.16
C GLU A 112 -5.39 -9.25 0.33
N ALA A 113 -6.28 -8.89 -0.59
CA ALA A 113 -6.15 -7.70 -1.42
C ALA A 113 -6.21 -6.39 -0.60
N ARG A 114 -7.10 -6.32 0.42
CA ARG A 114 -7.21 -5.15 1.31
C ARG A 114 -6.02 -5.02 2.26
N LEU A 115 -5.51 -6.14 2.80
CA LEU A 115 -4.28 -6.16 3.60
C LEU A 115 -3.07 -5.74 2.77
N THR A 116 -3.01 -6.19 1.52
CA THR A 116 -2.00 -5.76 0.56
C THR A 116 -2.08 -4.25 0.31
N LEU A 117 -3.27 -3.72 -0.01
CA LEU A 117 -3.46 -2.29 -0.20
C LEU A 117 -3.07 -1.47 1.04
N ARG A 118 -3.45 -1.93 2.23
CA ARG A 118 -3.04 -1.31 3.50
C ARG A 118 -1.51 -1.27 3.62
N ARG A 119 -0.85 -2.40 3.41
CA ARG A 119 0.61 -2.50 3.52
C ARG A 119 1.31 -1.56 2.53
N ILE A 120 0.83 -1.51 1.30
CA ILE A 120 1.36 -0.61 0.27
C ILE A 120 1.09 0.85 0.62
N LEU A 121 -0.06 1.20 1.19
CA LEU A 121 -0.34 2.57 1.62
C LEU A 121 0.55 3.00 2.81
N GLU A 122 0.76 2.10 3.78
CA GLU A 122 1.69 2.32 4.89
C GLU A 122 3.12 2.58 4.37
N LEU A 123 3.58 1.76 3.42
CA LEU A 123 4.88 1.92 2.80
C LEU A 123 4.97 3.23 1.99
N PHE A 124 3.93 3.59 1.25
CA PHE A 124 3.86 4.84 0.50
C PHE A 124 4.04 6.06 1.42
N VAL A 125 3.31 6.10 2.54
CA VAL A 125 3.41 7.22 3.50
C VAL A 125 4.78 7.25 4.16
N GLU A 126 5.33 6.09 4.54
CA GLU A 126 6.68 6.01 5.12
C GLU A 126 7.76 6.48 4.13
N SER A 127 7.71 6.01 2.88
CA SER A 127 8.64 6.41 1.82
C SER A 127 8.48 7.90 1.46
N TRP A 128 7.27 8.43 1.47
CA TRP A 128 7.05 9.87 1.28
C TRP A 128 7.75 10.67 2.38
N HIS A 129 7.53 10.36 3.66
CA HIS A 129 8.22 11.04 4.77
C HIS A 129 9.74 10.95 4.66
N PHE A 130 10.28 9.79 4.25
CA PHE A 130 11.72 9.65 4.01
C PHE A 130 12.23 10.47 2.84
N ALA A 131 11.44 10.65 1.77
CA ALA A 131 11.81 11.50 0.65
C ALA A 131 11.78 13.01 0.99
N GLU A 132 10.94 13.41 1.95
CA GLU A 132 10.84 14.80 2.41
C GLU A 132 11.94 15.24 3.38
N ILE A 133 12.63 14.30 4.02
CA ILE A 133 13.76 14.60 4.91
C ILE A 133 15.10 14.45 4.17
N LYS A 134 16.13 15.14 4.64
CA LYS A 134 17.48 14.93 4.12
C LYS A 134 17.90 13.47 4.39
N THR A 135 18.19 12.71 3.34
CA THR A 135 18.64 11.33 3.44
C THR A 135 19.90 11.25 4.31
N ASP A 136 19.79 10.55 5.43
CA ASP A 136 20.88 10.26 6.37
C ASP A 136 20.79 8.79 6.78
N GLU A 137 21.87 8.06 6.52
CA GLU A 137 22.05 6.64 6.87
C GLU A 137 21.74 6.35 8.34
N ASN A 138 22.07 7.28 9.26
CA ASN A 138 21.78 7.12 10.68
C ASN A 138 20.29 7.12 11.00
N ILE A 139 19.46 7.84 10.23
CA ILE A 139 18.01 7.86 10.42
C ILE A 139 17.42 6.49 10.07
N PHE A 140 17.89 5.88 8.98
CA PHE A 140 17.48 4.52 8.58
C PHE A 140 17.97 3.48 9.58
N ARG A 141 19.24 3.57 10.01
CA ARG A 141 19.78 2.74 11.07
C ARG A 141 18.96 2.81 12.34
N HIS A 142 18.61 4.02 12.76
CA HIS A 142 17.77 4.25 13.94
C HIS A 142 16.37 3.63 13.77
N LEU A 143 15.75 3.75 12.58
CA LEU A 143 14.45 3.13 12.29
C LEU A 143 14.52 1.60 12.48
N PHE A 144 15.53 0.95 11.92
CA PHE A 144 15.71 -0.50 12.03
C PHE A 144 15.94 -0.95 13.47
N LEU A 145 16.78 -0.23 14.22
CA LEU A 145 17.01 -0.53 15.64
C LEU A 145 15.72 -0.41 16.45
N ILE A 146 14.91 0.64 16.24
CA ILE A 146 13.63 0.80 16.93
C ILE A 146 12.63 -0.31 16.53
N LYS A 147 12.54 -0.67 15.24
CA LYS A 147 11.70 -1.78 14.77
C LYS A 147 12.12 -3.12 15.40
N ASN A 148 13.42 -3.39 15.46
CA ASN A 148 13.96 -4.60 16.08
C ASN A 148 13.74 -4.61 17.59
N LEU A 149 13.98 -3.49 18.30
CA LEU A 149 13.73 -3.36 19.73
C LEU A 149 12.29 -3.75 20.06
N LYS A 150 11.32 -3.18 19.31
CA LYS A 150 9.90 -3.49 19.49
C LYS A 150 9.60 -4.97 19.25
N ALA A 151 10.16 -5.56 18.20
CA ALA A 151 9.94 -6.97 17.87
C ALA A 151 10.48 -7.93 18.95
N PHE A 152 11.74 -7.77 19.37
CA PHE A 152 12.33 -8.59 20.43
C PHE A 152 11.62 -8.38 21.77
N TYR A 153 11.27 -7.14 22.11
CA TYR A 153 10.54 -6.86 23.34
C TYR A 153 9.16 -7.52 23.36
N SER A 154 8.38 -7.40 22.28
CA SER A 154 7.07 -8.06 22.18
C SER A 154 7.19 -9.58 22.26
N ARG A 155 8.17 -10.18 21.57
CA ARG A 155 8.39 -11.63 21.61
C ARG A 155 8.77 -12.12 23.01
N ASN A 156 9.71 -11.46 23.67
CA ASN A 156 10.13 -11.79 25.02
C ASN A 156 8.98 -11.62 26.04
N SER A 157 8.23 -10.52 25.94
CA SER A 157 7.07 -10.26 26.80
C SER A 157 5.99 -11.33 26.64
N ASN A 158 5.65 -11.69 25.40
CA ASN A 158 4.64 -12.71 25.13
C ASN A 158 5.09 -14.09 25.64
N SER A 159 6.35 -14.46 25.40
CA SER A 159 6.89 -15.74 25.88
C SER A 159 6.88 -15.81 27.41
N LYS A 160 7.16 -14.70 28.09
CA LYS A 160 7.04 -14.61 29.54
C LYS A 160 5.60 -14.69 30.03
N GLU A 161 4.66 -14.02 29.37
CA GLU A 161 3.25 -13.94 29.79
C GLU A 161 2.46 -15.21 29.51
N PHE A 162 2.62 -15.78 28.31
CA PHE A 162 1.79 -16.90 27.84
C PHE A 162 2.48 -18.26 27.94
N CYS A 163 3.81 -18.28 28.14
CA CYS A 163 4.59 -19.51 28.21
C CYS A 163 5.44 -19.60 29.48
N ASP A 164 5.36 -18.62 30.39
CA ASP A 164 6.17 -18.52 31.61
C ASP A 164 7.68 -18.69 31.37
N PHE A 165 8.16 -18.33 30.17
CA PHE A 165 9.51 -18.62 29.72
C PHE A 165 10.13 -17.40 29.02
N PRO A 166 10.97 -16.60 29.71
CA PRO A 166 11.68 -15.51 29.06
C PRO A 166 12.75 -16.04 28.09
N LEU A 167 12.94 -15.36 26.97
CA LEU A 167 13.93 -15.72 25.96
C LEU A 167 15.23 -14.97 26.22
N GLU A 168 16.27 -15.69 26.68
CA GLU A 168 17.56 -15.09 27.06
C GLU A 168 18.23 -14.33 25.90
N PHE A 169 18.17 -14.89 24.69
CA PHE A 169 18.67 -14.22 23.49
C PHE A 169 17.98 -12.87 23.25
N ASP A 170 16.66 -12.80 23.43
CA ASP A 170 15.89 -11.57 23.23
C ASP A 170 16.23 -10.53 24.29
N ALA A 171 16.36 -10.94 25.55
CA ALA A 171 16.78 -10.05 26.63
C ALA A 171 18.15 -9.43 26.35
N LYS A 172 19.10 -10.23 25.84
CA LYS A 172 20.42 -9.74 25.41
C LYS A 172 20.32 -8.79 24.22
N ALA A 173 19.58 -9.17 23.17
CA ALA A 173 19.39 -8.33 21.98
C ALA A 173 18.75 -6.97 22.32
N ILE A 174 17.76 -6.94 23.21
CA ILE A 174 17.12 -5.71 23.71
C ILE A 174 18.16 -4.78 24.35
N SER A 175 19.01 -5.31 25.23
CA SER A 175 20.06 -4.53 25.91
C SER A 175 21.08 -3.95 24.92
N GLU A 176 21.53 -4.74 23.96
CA GLU A 176 22.47 -4.31 22.93
C GLU A 176 21.86 -3.23 22.02
N ILE A 177 20.60 -3.39 21.61
CA ILE A 177 19.90 -2.40 20.78
C ILE A 177 19.75 -1.08 21.56
N LYS A 178 19.33 -1.10 22.83
CA LYS A 178 19.26 0.11 23.68
C LYS A 178 20.63 0.80 23.76
N THR A 179 21.70 0.03 23.87
CA THR A 179 23.07 0.54 23.91
C THR A 179 23.46 1.22 22.60
N GLU A 180 23.15 0.63 21.46
CA GLU A 180 23.43 1.23 20.14
C GLU A 180 22.57 2.47 19.89
N LEU A 181 21.29 2.47 20.30
CA LEU A 181 20.42 3.64 20.20
C LEU A 181 20.95 4.84 20.98
N LYS A 182 21.51 4.63 22.19
CA LYS A 182 22.14 5.73 22.97
C LYS A 182 23.34 6.37 22.28
N LYS A 183 24.04 5.62 21.43
CA LYS A 183 25.22 6.11 20.70
C LYS A 183 24.83 6.88 19.44
N LEU A 184 23.63 6.66 18.91
CA LEU A 184 23.15 7.29 17.69
C LEU A 184 22.52 8.65 18.00
N SER A 185 23.15 9.72 17.50
CA SER A 185 22.54 11.05 17.51
C SER A 185 21.84 11.30 16.19
N VAL A 186 20.51 11.35 16.23
CA VAL A 186 19.65 11.67 15.08
C VAL A 186 18.58 12.66 15.53
N GLN A 187 18.26 13.63 14.68
CA GLN A 187 17.27 14.67 14.96
C GLN A 187 16.05 14.51 14.03
N ASN A 188 14.91 15.06 14.45
CA ASN A 188 13.69 15.17 13.63
C ASN A 188 13.16 13.84 13.09
N LEU A 189 13.09 12.82 13.94
CA LEU A 189 12.55 11.50 13.57
C LEU A 189 11.02 11.53 13.47
N PHE A 190 10.49 11.54 12.25
CA PHE A 190 9.04 11.62 12.00
C PHE A 190 8.25 10.44 12.58
N TYR A 191 8.88 9.27 12.68
CA TYR A 191 8.23 8.01 13.06
C TYR A 191 8.12 7.78 14.57
N LEU A 192 8.80 8.57 15.41
CA LEU A 192 8.76 8.39 16.87
C LEU A 192 7.58 9.11 17.50
N THR A 193 6.92 8.44 18.45
CA THR A 193 5.92 9.07 19.31
C THR A 193 6.61 10.03 20.29
N ASN A 194 6.06 11.23 20.45
CA ASN A 194 6.60 12.22 21.39
C ASN A 194 6.60 11.70 22.83
N ASN A 195 7.61 12.11 23.61
CA ASN A 195 7.74 11.79 25.03
C ASN A 195 7.78 10.28 25.34
N LYS A 196 8.32 9.48 24.43
CA LYS A 196 8.58 8.05 24.64
C LYS A 196 10.05 7.79 24.70
N ASP A 197 10.48 7.10 25.75
CA ASP A 197 11.88 6.73 25.94
C ASP A 197 12.08 5.25 25.58
N PHE A 198 13.00 4.98 24.66
CA PHE A 198 13.36 3.61 24.30
C PHE A 198 14.04 2.84 25.45
N ASN A 199 14.46 3.53 26.51
CA ASN A 199 14.96 2.91 27.73
C ASN A 199 13.85 2.40 28.64
N GLU A 200 12.65 2.98 28.57
CA GLU A 200 11.51 2.63 29.42
C GLU A 200 10.66 1.52 28.79
N ASP A 201 10.62 0.35 29.44
CA ASP A 201 9.94 -0.84 28.94
C ASP A 201 8.45 -0.63 28.65
N LYS A 202 7.75 0.17 29.48
CA LYS A 202 6.34 0.55 29.27
C LYS A 202 6.12 1.35 27.97
N ASP A 203 7.15 2.03 27.47
CA ASP A 203 7.06 2.88 26.30
C ASP A 203 7.37 2.14 25.01
N ILE A 204 8.11 1.02 25.06
CA ILE A 204 8.60 0.29 23.89
C ILE A 204 7.47 -0.06 22.89
N LYS A 205 6.31 -0.48 23.39
CA LYS A 205 5.14 -0.83 22.55
C LYS A 205 4.64 0.35 21.71
N HIS A 206 4.80 1.57 22.23
CA HIS A 206 4.26 2.81 21.68
C HIS A 206 5.34 3.75 21.13
N LEU A 207 6.59 3.30 20.99
CA LEU A 207 7.71 4.10 20.47
C LEU A 207 7.46 4.63 19.06
N ILE A 208 6.89 3.81 18.18
CA ILE A 208 6.57 4.19 16.81
C ILE A 208 5.14 4.74 16.77
N LYS A 209 4.96 5.88 16.10
CA LYS A 209 3.64 6.48 15.86
C LYS A 209 2.71 5.47 15.18
N PRO A 210 1.43 5.43 15.55
CA PRO A 210 0.42 4.75 14.76
C PRO A 210 0.40 5.28 13.32
N PHE A 211 0.15 4.40 12.34
CA PHE A 211 0.06 4.80 10.92
C PHE A 211 -0.91 5.96 10.70
N ARG A 212 -2.05 5.99 11.40
CA ARG A 212 -3.02 7.08 11.33
C ARG A 212 -2.40 8.44 11.63
N ASN A 213 -1.53 8.53 12.65
CA ASN A 213 -0.89 9.78 13.01
C ASN A 213 0.11 10.21 11.92
N LEU A 214 0.89 9.27 11.39
CA LEU A 214 1.80 9.53 10.27
C LEU A 214 1.06 10.04 9.03
N LEU A 215 -0.11 9.46 8.77
CA LEU A 215 -0.99 9.84 7.67
C LEU A 215 -1.59 11.24 7.87
N GLU A 216 -2.10 11.55 9.07
CA GLU A 216 -2.65 12.87 9.42
C GLU A 216 -1.59 13.98 9.33
N GLU A 217 -0.33 13.68 9.66
CA GLU A 217 0.80 14.60 9.52
C GLU A 217 1.26 14.79 8.06
N ALA A 218 1.15 13.75 7.23
CA ALA A 218 1.59 13.76 5.84
C ALA A 218 0.60 14.47 4.92
N LEU A 219 -0.70 14.15 5.05
CA LEU A 219 -1.74 14.59 4.12
C LEU A 219 -1.75 16.10 3.86
N PRO A 220 -1.65 17.00 4.85
CA PRO A 220 -1.68 18.44 4.60
C PRO A 220 -0.53 18.96 3.71
N LYS A 221 0.59 18.23 3.66
CA LYS A 221 1.81 18.59 2.93
C LYS A 221 1.88 17.98 1.53
N MET A 222 1.03 16.98 1.24
CA MET A 222 0.94 16.35 -0.06
C MET A 222 0.22 17.25 -1.07
N THR A 223 0.58 17.13 -2.36
CA THR A 223 -0.16 17.74 -3.46
C THR A 223 -1.58 17.18 -3.55
N ASP A 224 -2.50 17.90 -4.22
CA ASP A 224 -3.90 17.46 -4.34
C ASP A 224 -4.05 16.06 -4.94
N GLY A 225 -3.30 15.75 -5.99
CA GLY A 225 -3.33 14.43 -6.62
C GLY A 225 -2.86 13.31 -5.69
N LEU A 226 -1.80 13.55 -4.91
CA LEU A 226 -1.30 12.58 -3.93
C LEU A 226 -2.28 12.39 -2.77
N ARG A 227 -2.87 13.48 -2.26
CA ARG A 227 -3.91 13.42 -1.22
C ARG A 227 -5.11 12.61 -1.68
N GLU A 228 -5.58 12.83 -2.89
CA GLU A 228 -6.71 12.10 -3.47
C GLU A 228 -6.41 10.60 -3.56
N MET A 229 -5.27 10.23 -4.13
CA MET A 229 -4.84 8.84 -4.23
C MET A 229 -4.81 8.14 -2.87
N VAL A 230 -4.25 8.80 -1.86
CA VAL A 230 -4.18 8.29 -0.49
C VAL A 230 -5.56 8.17 0.14
N GLY A 231 -6.40 9.21 0.03
CA GLY A 231 -7.75 9.22 0.60
C GLY A 231 -8.64 8.14 0.00
N GLU A 232 -8.60 7.96 -1.32
CA GLU A 232 -9.35 6.90 -2.01
C GLU A 232 -8.84 5.51 -1.65
N SER A 233 -7.52 5.32 -1.53
CA SER A 233 -6.93 4.04 -1.11
C SER A 233 -7.27 3.68 0.34
N TYR A 234 -7.19 4.65 1.26
CA TYR A 234 -7.51 4.46 2.67
C TYR A 234 -8.97 4.01 2.85
N GLN A 235 -9.89 4.65 2.14
CA GLN A 235 -11.31 4.33 2.18
C GLN A 235 -11.64 2.89 1.75
N LEU A 236 -10.81 2.29 0.92
CA LEU A 236 -10.96 0.92 0.44
C LEU A 236 -10.49 -0.13 1.45
N TYR A 237 -9.83 0.22 2.55
CA TYR A 237 -9.51 -0.78 3.59
C TYR A 237 -9.85 -0.34 5.01
N ALA A 238 -10.25 0.93 5.23
CA ALA A 238 -10.59 1.46 6.54
C ALA A 238 -11.62 0.58 7.28
N GLU A 239 -12.66 0.13 6.57
CA GLU A 239 -13.72 -0.73 7.14
C GLU A 239 -13.24 -2.15 7.46
N THR A 240 -12.06 -2.56 6.95
CA THR A 240 -11.39 -3.82 7.28
C THR A 240 -10.37 -3.64 8.39
N SER A 241 -9.75 -2.46 8.51
CA SER A 241 -8.77 -2.15 9.55
C SER A 241 -9.33 -2.24 10.96
N ASP A 242 -10.63 -1.96 11.15
CA ASP A 242 -11.31 -2.10 12.45
C ASP A 242 -11.59 -3.58 12.82
N VAL A 243 -11.32 -4.54 11.91
CA VAL A 243 -11.80 -5.93 12.01
C VAL A 243 -10.69 -6.97 11.77
N ILE A 244 -9.40 -6.59 11.76
CA ILE A 244 -8.27 -7.54 11.65
C ILE A 244 -8.04 -8.31 12.98
N HIS A 245 -8.98 -8.22 13.94
CA HIS A 245 -9.28 -9.32 14.83
C HIS A 245 -10.53 -10.02 14.29
N GLY A 246 -10.32 -11.22 13.73
CA GLY A 246 -11.35 -12.03 13.11
C GLY A 246 -12.53 -12.32 14.04
N PHE A 247 -13.50 -11.42 14.04
CA PHE A 247 -14.85 -11.73 14.47
C PHE A 247 -15.66 -12.16 13.24
N SER A 248 -16.38 -13.25 13.43
CA SER A 248 -17.38 -13.89 12.56
C SER A 248 -18.58 -12.99 12.20
N GLY A 249 -18.41 -11.66 12.24
CA GLY A 249 -19.43 -10.64 12.01
C GLY A 249 -18.89 -9.33 11.43
N GLY A 250 -17.66 -9.31 10.89
CA GLY A 250 -17.17 -8.15 10.12
C GLY A 250 -18.13 -7.75 8.99
N PRO A 251 -18.09 -6.49 8.49
CA PRO A 251 -19.05 -6.02 7.51
C PRO A 251 -19.09 -6.99 6.31
N ASN A 252 -20.27 -7.60 6.12
CA ASN A 252 -20.61 -8.39 4.95
C ASN A 252 -20.73 -7.39 3.80
N PHE A 253 -19.67 -7.23 3.02
CA PHE A 253 -19.81 -6.58 1.73
C PHE A 253 -20.54 -7.57 0.83
N ASN A 254 -21.76 -7.22 0.44
CA ASN A 254 -22.54 -8.03 -0.48
C ASN A 254 -22.00 -7.78 -1.90
N LEU A 255 -20.86 -8.40 -2.21
CA LEU A 255 -20.06 -8.11 -3.40
C LEU A 255 -20.61 -8.80 -4.63
N ARG A 256 -21.64 -8.22 -5.25
CA ARG A 256 -22.18 -8.75 -6.53
C ARG A 256 -21.16 -8.72 -7.69
N ASN A 257 -20.14 -7.86 -7.62
CA ASN A 257 -19.10 -7.70 -8.65
C ASN A 257 -17.70 -7.95 -8.06
N TYR A 258 -17.44 -9.19 -7.65
CA TYR A 258 -16.26 -9.60 -6.89
C TYR A 258 -14.95 -9.25 -7.60
N HIS A 259 -14.83 -9.63 -8.87
CA HIS A 259 -13.62 -9.42 -9.66
C HIS A 259 -13.27 -7.95 -9.82
N ARG A 260 -14.28 -7.11 -10.08
CA ARG A 260 -14.07 -5.69 -10.29
C ARG A 260 -13.52 -5.00 -9.05
N GLU A 261 -14.03 -5.34 -7.88
CA GLU A 261 -13.54 -4.76 -6.64
C GLU A 261 -12.11 -5.17 -6.33
N ILE A 262 -11.79 -6.46 -6.50
CA ILE A 262 -10.43 -6.95 -6.30
C ILE A 262 -9.44 -6.32 -7.29
N ILE A 263 -9.81 -6.21 -8.56
CA ILE A 263 -8.99 -5.50 -9.57
C ILE A 263 -8.81 -4.05 -9.16
N GLY A 264 -9.86 -3.39 -8.66
CA GLY A 264 -9.79 -2.03 -8.14
C GLY A 264 -8.78 -1.88 -7.00
N LEU A 265 -8.77 -2.81 -6.03
CA LEU A 265 -7.81 -2.81 -4.93
C LEU A 265 -6.37 -2.93 -5.44
N TYR A 266 -6.10 -3.89 -6.32
CA TYR A 266 -4.75 -4.07 -6.88
C TYR A 266 -4.33 -2.89 -7.76
N ALA A 267 -5.22 -2.33 -8.56
CA ALA A 267 -4.94 -1.13 -9.37
C ALA A 267 -4.47 0.02 -8.49
N ARG A 268 -5.11 0.23 -7.32
CA ARG A 268 -4.67 1.23 -6.35
C ARG A 268 -3.32 0.90 -5.74
N SER A 269 -3.08 -0.35 -5.38
CA SER A 269 -1.76 -0.80 -4.91
C SER A 269 -0.68 -0.53 -5.95
N ALA A 270 -0.94 -0.74 -7.24
CA ALA A 270 0.04 -0.46 -8.29
C ALA A 270 0.31 1.03 -8.49
N VAL A 271 -0.70 1.89 -8.40
CA VAL A 271 -0.46 3.34 -8.46
C VAL A 271 0.37 3.82 -7.27
N LEU A 272 0.07 3.34 -6.07
CA LEU A 272 0.89 3.62 -4.88
C LEU A 272 2.31 3.08 -5.05
N ALA A 273 2.47 1.86 -5.56
CA ALA A 273 3.76 1.22 -5.84
C ALA A 273 4.60 2.04 -6.83
N SER A 274 4.00 2.60 -7.87
CA SER A 274 4.73 3.46 -8.81
C SER A 274 5.28 4.71 -8.12
N ASN A 275 4.52 5.33 -7.23
CA ASN A 275 4.99 6.48 -6.47
C ASN A 275 6.03 6.08 -5.41
N ILE A 276 5.88 4.91 -4.78
CA ILE A 276 6.93 4.34 -3.90
C ILE A 276 8.24 4.22 -4.68
N LEU A 277 8.23 3.65 -5.89
CA LEU A 277 9.44 3.54 -6.72
C LEU A 277 10.09 4.90 -6.98
N LYS A 278 9.30 5.95 -7.27
CA LYS A 278 9.81 7.33 -7.42
C LYS A 278 10.49 7.82 -6.13
N TYR A 279 9.88 7.60 -4.96
CA TYR A 279 10.48 7.97 -3.68
C TYR A 279 11.71 7.14 -3.34
N LEU A 280 11.75 5.86 -3.68
CA LEU A 280 12.93 5.01 -3.46
C LEU A 280 14.14 5.50 -4.27
N ILE A 281 13.94 6.10 -5.45
CA ILE A 281 15.03 6.75 -6.20
C ILE A 281 15.55 7.97 -5.46
N ILE A 282 14.66 8.81 -4.95
CA ILE A 282 15.03 10.02 -4.19
C ILE A 282 15.81 9.62 -2.94
N ILE A 283 15.30 8.64 -2.19
CA ILE A 283 15.92 8.10 -0.99
C ILE A 283 17.28 7.47 -1.31
N GLY A 284 17.36 6.65 -2.36
CA GLY A 284 18.56 5.91 -2.72
C GLY A 284 19.65 6.77 -3.32
N GLY A 285 19.33 7.86 -4.02
CA GLY A 285 20.31 8.79 -4.57
C GLY A 285 21.50 8.10 -5.25
N ASN A 286 22.69 8.25 -4.65
CA ASN A 286 23.95 7.68 -5.13
C ASN A 286 24.14 6.19 -4.79
N ASN A 287 23.33 5.61 -3.90
CA ASN A 287 23.38 4.18 -3.56
C ASN A 287 22.78 3.28 -4.67
N ILE A 288 22.08 3.86 -5.65
CA ILE A 288 21.53 3.12 -6.80
C ILE A 288 22.52 3.21 -7.98
N ASN A 289 23.19 2.11 -8.29
CA ASN A 289 24.23 2.05 -9.33
C ASN A 289 23.66 1.67 -10.72
N ASN A 290 22.57 2.30 -11.12
CA ASN A 290 21.91 2.06 -12.40
C ASN A 290 21.09 3.29 -12.80
N ASP A 291 21.58 4.07 -13.76
CA ASP A 291 20.89 5.29 -14.18
C ASP A 291 19.73 5.02 -15.14
N ASP A 292 19.76 3.90 -15.86
CA ASP A 292 18.67 3.51 -16.75
C ASP A 292 17.39 3.21 -15.97
N ILE A 293 17.48 2.48 -14.85
CA ILE A 293 16.31 2.21 -14.00
C ILE A 293 15.80 3.49 -13.34
N LYS A 294 16.70 4.40 -12.93
CA LYS A 294 16.30 5.71 -12.38
C LYS A 294 15.47 6.49 -13.40
N ASN A 295 15.97 6.59 -14.63
CA ASN A 295 15.30 7.28 -15.72
C ASN A 295 13.96 6.63 -16.08
N ALA A 296 13.91 5.29 -16.12
CA ALA A 296 12.69 4.55 -16.41
C ALA A 296 11.58 4.82 -15.38
N ILE A 297 11.91 4.75 -14.09
CA ILE A 297 10.95 5.01 -13.01
C ILE A 297 10.56 6.49 -12.96
N ASN A 298 11.50 7.43 -13.14
CA ASN A 298 11.19 8.86 -13.22
C ASN A 298 10.26 9.19 -14.41
N GLY A 299 10.34 8.41 -15.48
CA GLY A 299 9.44 8.50 -16.64
C GLY A 299 8.03 7.94 -16.39
N LEU A 300 7.75 7.31 -15.24
CA LEU A 300 6.43 6.75 -14.96
C LEU A 300 5.38 7.85 -14.80
N LYS A 301 4.40 7.85 -15.71
CA LYS A 301 3.24 8.73 -15.68
C LYS A 301 2.06 7.99 -15.05
N THR A 302 2.05 7.89 -13.73
CA THR A 302 0.99 7.21 -12.95
C THR A 302 0.14 8.19 -12.14
N ASP A 303 0.37 9.49 -12.31
CA ASP A 303 -0.32 10.54 -11.55
C ASP A 303 -1.79 10.68 -11.98
N GLY A 304 -2.11 10.19 -13.19
CA GLY A 304 -3.46 9.77 -13.53
C GLY A 304 -3.66 8.34 -13.02
N LEU A 305 -4.46 8.19 -11.95
CA LEU A 305 -5.14 6.94 -11.61
C LEU A 305 -5.68 6.28 -12.90
N PRO A 306 -5.92 4.95 -12.97
CA PRO A 306 -6.66 4.42 -14.11
C PRO A 306 -7.95 5.23 -14.27
N GLN A 307 -8.09 5.95 -15.39
CA GLN A 307 -9.15 6.96 -15.61
C GLN A 307 -10.56 6.37 -15.44
N ASN A 308 -10.67 5.05 -15.53
CA ASN A 308 -11.87 4.24 -15.30
C ASN A 308 -12.42 4.34 -13.86
N PHE A 309 -11.69 4.97 -12.94
CA PHE A 309 -12.09 5.18 -11.55
C PHE A 309 -12.31 6.65 -11.18
N VAL A 310 -12.17 7.59 -12.13
CA VAL A 310 -12.47 9.00 -11.88
C VAL A 310 -13.86 9.30 -12.41
N PHE A 311 -14.68 9.87 -11.53
CA PHE A 311 -16.03 10.31 -11.84
C PHE A 311 -16.09 11.83 -11.94
N ASN A 312 -16.78 12.33 -12.95
CA ASN A 312 -17.03 13.75 -13.18
C ASN A 312 -18.53 14.05 -13.02
N VAL A 313 -18.84 15.33 -12.75
CA VAL A 313 -20.22 15.81 -12.86
C VAL A 313 -20.73 15.56 -14.29
N GLY A 314 -21.94 15.03 -14.41
CA GLY A 314 -22.55 14.59 -15.66
C GLY A 314 -22.29 13.12 -16.02
N ASP A 315 -21.38 12.43 -15.33
CA ASP A 315 -21.17 11.00 -15.58
C ASP A 315 -22.43 10.21 -15.18
N LYS A 316 -22.89 9.35 -16.10
CA LYS A 316 -23.95 8.38 -15.84
C LYS A 316 -23.36 7.20 -15.08
N VAL A 317 -24.04 6.79 -14.01
CA VAL A 317 -23.58 5.76 -13.09
C VAL A 317 -24.69 4.80 -12.69
N LEU A 318 -24.30 3.60 -12.27
CA LEU A 318 -25.13 2.72 -11.46
C LEU A 318 -24.74 2.87 -9.99
N VAL A 319 -25.69 3.32 -9.17
CA VAL A 319 -25.59 3.36 -7.72
C VAL A 319 -25.82 1.96 -7.18
N LEU A 320 -24.86 1.45 -6.39
CA LEU A 320 -24.84 0.09 -5.84
C LEU A 320 -25.07 -0.99 -6.92
N GLY A 321 -24.70 -0.68 -8.17
CA GLY A 321 -24.88 -1.54 -9.34
C GLY A 321 -26.33 -1.75 -9.79
N GLN A 322 -27.29 -1.02 -9.23
CA GLN A 322 -28.72 -1.27 -9.44
C GLN A 322 -29.46 -0.10 -10.07
N ILE A 323 -29.21 1.12 -9.58
CA ILE A 323 -30.06 2.27 -9.91
C ILE A 323 -29.27 3.23 -10.81
N LYS A 324 -29.83 3.53 -11.98
CA LYS A 324 -29.24 4.53 -12.89
C LYS A 324 -29.36 5.92 -12.28
N ALA A 325 -28.25 6.64 -12.28
CA ALA A 325 -28.18 8.00 -11.79
C ALA A 325 -27.13 8.79 -12.56
N GLU A 326 -27.13 10.09 -12.35
CA GLU A 326 -26.14 11.03 -12.86
C GLU A 326 -25.44 11.69 -11.70
N ILE A 327 -24.12 11.84 -11.77
CA ILE A 327 -23.37 12.59 -10.78
C ILE A 327 -23.65 14.08 -10.98
N ILE A 328 -24.21 14.72 -9.96
CA ILE A 328 -24.57 16.15 -10.00
C ILE A 328 -23.64 17.02 -9.16
N GLU A 329 -22.93 16.44 -8.20
CA GLU A 329 -22.01 17.16 -7.33
C GLU A 329 -20.88 16.24 -6.87
N ILE A 330 -19.70 16.82 -6.65
CA ILE A 330 -18.55 16.11 -6.10
C ILE A 330 -18.05 16.93 -4.91
N SER A 331 -17.98 16.28 -3.75
CA SER A 331 -17.40 16.84 -2.54
C SER A 331 -16.11 16.12 -2.23
N GLN A 332 -15.06 16.88 -1.92
CA GLN A 332 -13.77 16.34 -1.51
C GLN A 332 -13.51 16.73 -0.06
N SER A 333 -13.16 15.75 0.78
CA SER A 333 -12.75 16.02 2.15
C SER A 333 -11.37 16.69 2.18
N LYS A 334 -11.03 17.32 3.31
CA LYS A 334 -9.67 17.84 3.57
C LYS A 334 -8.55 16.78 3.46
N TYR A 335 -8.91 15.50 3.41
CA TYR A 335 -8.00 14.36 3.31
C TYR A 335 -8.05 13.70 1.92
N GLY A 336 -8.63 14.34 0.91
CA GLY A 336 -8.67 13.84 -0.47
C GLY A 336 -9.74 12.78 -0.76
N CYS A 337 -10.54 12.39 0.23
CA CYS A 337 -11.64 11.44 0.02
C CYS A 337 -12.80 12.11 -0.74
N ARG A 338 -13.15 11.58 -1.91
CA ARG A 338 -14.27 12.06 -2.73
C ARG A 338 -15.57 11.36 -2.40
N LYS A 339 -16.64 12.15 -2.31
CA LYS A 339 -18.03 11.74 -2.27
C LYS A 339 -18.75 12.34 -3.47
N TYR A 340 -19.69 11.59 -4.01
CA TYR A 340 -20.38 11.92 -5.24
C TYR A 340 -21.86 11.99 -4.94
N LYS A 341 -22.45 13.16 -5.18
CA LYS A 341 -23.89 13.34 -5.11
C LYS A 341 -24.49 12.89 -6.42
N VAL A 342 -25.53 12.06 -6.35
CA VAL A 342 -26.19 11.52 -7.53
C VAL A 342 -27.64 11.99 -7.61
N LYS A 343 -28.12 12.20 -8.84
CA LYS A 343 -29.51 12.39 -9.19
C LYS A 343 -30.00 11.14 -9.91
N TYR A 344 -30.99 10.46 -9.35
CA TYR A 344 -31.55 9.26 -9.96
C TYR A 344 -32.30 9.60 -11.25
N ASP A 345 -31.99 8.87 -12.33
CA ASP A 345 -32.63 9.03 -13.64
C ASP A 345 -34.01 8.36 -13.67
N ASP A 346 -34.25 7.39 -12.78
CA ASP A 346 -35.45 6.56 -12.75
C ASP A 346 -36.08 6.60 -11.34
N LYS A 347 -37.17 7.35 -11.21
CA LYS A 347 -38.00 7.41 -9.99
C LYS A 347 -39.19 6.44 -10.11
N ARG A 348 -38.99 5.21 -10.59
CA ARG A 348 -40.07 4.22 -10.65
C ARG A 348 -40.73 4.07 -9.26
N ASP A 349 -42.05 4.24 -9.22
CA ASP A 349 -42.95 4.48 -8.08
C ASP A 349 -43.00 3.43 -6.95
N ASN A 350 -41.97 2.61 -6.74
CA ASN A 350 -41.97 1.67 -5.62
C ASN A 350 -40.54 1.29 -5.25
N TRP A 351 -40.02 1.95 -4.21
CA TRP A 351 -39.20 1.44 -3.09
C TRP A 351 -38.51 2.64 -2.43
N SER A 352 -39.26 3.40 -1.63
CA SER A 352 -38.89 4.66 -0.97
C SER A 352 -37.71 4.61 0.01
N TRP A 353 -37.06 3.46 0.19
CA TRP A 353 -36.08 3.22 1.25
C TRP A 353 -34.62 3.37 0.78
N SER A 354 -34.35 3.38 -0.54
CA SER A 354 -33.00 3.57 -1.09
C SER A 354 -32.72 4.99 -1.63
N PHE A 355 -33.74 5.84 -1.73
CA PHE A 355 -33.65 7.16 -2.39
C PHE A 355 -33.33 8.34 -1.48
N GLU A 356 -33.30 8.17 -0.15
CA GLU A 356 -32.92 9.26 0.78
C GLU A 356 -31.42 9.56 0.77
N ARG A 357 -30.61 8.56 0.41
CA ARG A 357 -29.17 8.73 0.33
C ARG A 357 -28.79 9.31 -1.02
N GLU A 358 -28.26 10.53 -0.99
CA GLU A 358 -27.80 11.24 -2.20
C GLU A 358 -26.28 11.16 -2.39
N TRP A 359 -25.51 10.94 -1.31
CA TRP A 359 -24.05 10.97 -1.31
C TRP A 359 -23.42 9.56 -1.24
N PHE A 360 -22.59 9.25 -2.22
CA PHE A 360 -21.97 7.95 -2.41
C PHE A 360 -20.45 8.02 -2.46
N LYS A 361 -19.82 6.97 -1.98
CA LYS A 361 -18.39 6.69 -2.11
C LYS A 361 -18.12 6.12 -3.50
N ILE A 362 -16.89 6.30 -4.00
CA ILE A 362 -16.44 5.74 -5.28
C ILE A 362 -16.76 4.24 -5.45
N LYS A 363 -16.55 3.43 -4.40
CA LYS A 363 -16.81 1.98 -4.39
C LYS A 363 -18.28 1.61 -4.59
N GLU A 364 -19.18 2.55 -4.35
CA GLU A 364 -20.63 2.36 -4.44
C GLU A 364 -21.16 2.78 -5.82
N LEU A 365 -20.29 3.26 -6.71
CA LEU A 365 -20.65 3.78 -8.01
C LEU A 365 -19.96 2.99 -9.12
N THR A 366 -20.68 2.80 -10.21
CA THR A 366 -20.19 2.17 -11.43
C THR A 366 -20.43 3.09 -12.60
N LYS A 367 -19.38 3.55 -13.28
CA LYS A 367 -19.55 4.35 -14.50
C LYS A 367 -20.25 3.53 -15.58
N LEU A 368 -21.30 4.09 -16.16
CA LEU A 368 -21.92 3.59 -17.37
C LEU A 368 -21.13 4.19 -18.54
N SER A 369 -20.61 3.36 -19.43
CA SER A 369 -20.06 3.83 -20.70
C SER A 369 -21.18 4.42 -21.55
N ASN A 370 -20.94 5.61 -22.09
CA ASN A 370 -21.82 6.28 -23.05
C ASN A 370 -22.03 5.44 -24.31
#